data_AF-A0A7K3RTJ5-F1
#
_entry.id   AF-A0A7K3RTJ5-F1
#
_cell.length_a   1.000
_cell.length_b   1.000
_cell.length_c   1.000
_cell.angle_alpha   90.00
_cell.angle_beta   90.00
_cell.angle_gamma   90.00
#
_symmetry.space_group_name_H-M   'P 1'
#
loop_
_entity.id
_entity.type
_entity.pdbx_description
1 polymer ?
#
loop_
_entity_poly.entity_id
_entity_poly.type
_entity_poly.pdbx_seq_one_letter_code
_entity_poly.pdbx_strand_id
1 'polypeptide(L)'
;LWEASSLPPAGFAAAAGALAAAGRETDCGLLLRQGVARPAAEVADAALALDGAGRQGQARDLLGAFVRVHTPQEAAELARAAGTRLLPLLLAAAREVSGEAEWDLVHALRVAGVPGV
;
A
#
# COMPACT_ATOMS: atom_id res chain seq x y z
N LEU A 1 3.11 16.87 9.25
CA LEU A 1 2.76 15.60 8.56
C LEU A 1 2.80 15.76 7.04
N TRP A 2 2.24 16.82 6.46
CA TRP A 2 2.25 17.09 5.01
C TRP A 2 3.64 17.11 4.33
N GLU A 3 4.68 17.61 5.01
CA GLU A 3 6.04 17.58 4.45
C GLU A 3 6.55 16.14 4.27
N ALA A 4 6.28 15.26 5.24
CA ALA A 4 6.67 13.85 5.18
C ALA A 4 5.91 13.09 4.10
N SER A 5 4.63 13.41 3.86
CA SER A 5 3.85 12.79 2.78
C SER A 5 4.32 13.21 1.38
N SER A 6 5.05 14.32 1.26
CA SER A 6 5.58 14.86 0.01
C SER A 6 7.01 14.38 -0.31
N LEU A 7 7.67 13.66 0.62
CA LEU A 7 9.00 13.08 0.39
C LEU A 7 8.97 12.06 -0.75
N PRO A 8 10.07 11.78 -1.46
CA PRO A 8 10.15 10.64 -2.37
C PRO A 8 9.77 9.31 -1.68
N PRO A 9 9.29 8.28 -2.41
CA PRO A 9 8.74 7.05 -1.81
C PRO A 9 9.61 6.40 -0.73
N ALA A 10 10.93 6.32 -0.96
CA ALA A 10 11.87 5.79 0.03
C ALA A 10 11.97 6.65 1.30
N GLY A 11 11.95 7.98 1.16
CA GLY A 11 11.96 8.91 2.30
C GLY A 11 10.67 8.87 3.11
N PHE A 12 9.54 8.73 2.42
CA PHE A 12 8.24 8.49 3.06
C PHE A 12 8.23 7.18 3.85
N ALA A 13 8.69 6.08 3.23
CA ALA A 13 8.78 4.77 3.88
C ALA A 13 9.72 4.80 5.09
N ALA A 14 10.86 5.49 5.00
CA ALA A 14 11.77 5.68 6.12
C ALA A 14 11.12 6.46 7.27
N ALA A 15 10.36 7.52 6.97
CA ALA A 15 9.64 8.30 7.98
C ALA A 15 8.56 7.48 8.69
N ALA A 16 7.77 6.70 7.95
CA ALA A 16 6.80 5.78 8.52
C ALA A 16 7.47 4.71 9.38
N GLY A 17 8.57 4.12 8.90
CA GLY A 17 9.37 3.15 9.64
C GLY A 17 9.96 3.71 10.95
N ALA A 18 10.39 4.98 10.94
CA ALA A 18 10.89 5.66 12.13
C ALA A 18 9.78 5.93 13.15
N LEU A 19 8.58 6.33 12.72
CA LEU A 19 7.42 6.53 13.60
C LEU A 19 7.00 5.21 14.26
N ALA A 20 6.92 4.12 13.48
CA ALA A 20 6.64 2.79 14.01
C ALA A 20 7.71 2.32 15.01
N ALA A 21 9.00 2.49 14.67
CA ALA A 21 10.09 2.11 15.58
C ALA A 21 10.10 2.92 16.89
N ALA A 22 9.58 4.15 16.86
CA ALA A 22 9.39 5.00 18.04
C ALA A 22 8.09 4.70 18.81
N GLY A 23 7.31 3.70 18.41
CA GLY A 23 6.01 3.36 19.03
C GLY A 23 4.91 4.40 18.78
N ARG A 24 5.09 5.29 17.80
CA ARG A 24 4.14 6.35 17.44
C ARG A 24 3.12 5.84 16.41
N GLU A 25 2.41 4.78 16.76
CA GLU A 25 1.50 4.07 15.84
C GLU A 25 0.40 4.97 15.26
N THR A 26 -0.18 5.86 16.07
CA THR A 26 -1.21 6.80 15.61
C THR A 26 -0.68 7.74 14.53
N ASP A 27 0.51 8.30 14.72
CA ASP A 27 1.14 9.22 13.77
C ASP A 27 1.60 8.49 12.51
N CYS A 28 2.13 7.28 12.67
CA CYS A 28 2.47 6.39 11.56
C CYS A 28 1.23 6.12 10.70
N GLY A 29 0.12 5.70 11.31
CA GLY A 29 -1.13 5.44 10.60
C GLY A 29 -1.72 6.68 9.91
N LEU A 30 -1.59 7.87 10.51
CA LEU A 30 -1.99 9.13 9.86
C LEU A 30 -1.13 9.44 8.63
N LEU A 31 0.19 9.29 8.75
CA LEU A 31 1.12 9.49 7.63
C LEU A 31 0.80 8.51 6.48
N LEU A 32 0.59 7.23 6.78
CA LEU A 32 0.27 6.20 5.79
C LEU A 32 -1.05 6.50 5.06
N ARG A 33 -2.09 6.92 5.79
CA ARG A 33 -3.36 7.35 5.17
C ARG A 33 -3.23 8.59 4.30
N GLN A 34 -2.29 9.48 4.58
CA GLN A 34 -2.02 10.64 3.72
C GLN A 34 -1.22 10.25 2.46
N GLY A 35 -0.38 9.22 2.56
CA GLY A 35 0.44 8.72 1.46
C GLY A 35 -0.36 8.16 0.28
N VAL A 36 -1.64 7.80 0.47
CA VAL A 36 -2.49 7.28 -0.61
C VAL A 36 -2.91 8.36 -1.62
N ALA A 37 -2.80 9.64 -1.29
CA ALA A 37 -3.08 10.74 -2.22
C ALA A 37 -2.05 10.87 -3.36
N ARG A 38 -0.99 10.04 -3.33
CA ARG A 38 0.09 10.01 -4.32
C ARG A 38 -0.30 9.14 -5.52
N PRO A 39 0.38 9.28 -6.67
CA PRO A 39 0.20 8.38 -7.79
C PRO A 39 0.39 6.91 -7.39
N ALA A 40 -0.40 6.00 -7.96
CA ALA A 40 -0.38 4.57 -7.63
C ALA A 40 1.03 3.95 -7.74
N ALA A 41 1.85 4.38 -8.71
CA ALA A 41 3.23 3.94 -8.86
C ALA A 41 4.11 4.35 -7.66
N GLU A 42 3.93 5.56 -7.12
CA GLU A 42 4.67 6.02 -5.94
C GLU A 42 4.21 5.30 -4.67
N VAL A 43 2.92 4.98 -4.56
CA VAL A 43 2.39 4.16 -3.45
C VAL A 43 2.98 2.74 -3.52
N ALA A 44 3.06 2.16 -4.72
CA ALA A 44 3.75 0.88 -4.95
C ALA A 44 5.22 0.93 -4.51
N ASP A 45 5.97 1.94 -4.94
CA ASP A 45 7.38 2.11 -4.57
C ASP A 45 7.56 2.28 -3.06
N ALA A 46 6.68 3.04 -2.40
CA ALA A 46 6.70 3.22 -0.96
C ALA A 46 6.41 1.90 -0.22
N ALA A 47 5.43 1.13 -0.69
CA ALA A 47 5.09 -0.16 -0.12
C ALA A 47 6.22 -1.20 -0.30
N LEU A 48 6.89 -1.20 -1.46
CA LEU A 48 8.08 -2.01 -1.71
C LEU A 48 9.26 -1.60 -0.83
N ALA A 49 9.45 -0.30 -0.59
CA ALA A 49 10.49 0.19 0.33
C ALA A 49 10.21 -0.24 1.78
N LEU A 50 8.94 -0.20 2.22
CA LEU A 50 8.53 -0.71 3.53
C LEU A 50 8.76 -2.22 3.66
N ASP A 51 8.35 -3.02 2.68
CA ASP A 51 8.60 -4.47 2.65
C ASP A 51 10.11 -4.79 2.67
N GLY A 52 10.90 -4.09 1.85
CA GLY A 52 12.36 -4.20 1.83
C GLY A 52 13.04 -3.86 3.16
N ALA A 53 12.42 -2.99 3.97
CA ALA A 53 12.87 -2.64 5.31
C ALA A 53 12.32 -3.58 6.42
N GLY A 54 11.64 -4.67 6.07
CA GLY A 54 11.02 -5.60 7.03
C GLY A 54 9.80 -5.00 7.75
N ARG A 55 9.17 -3.98 7.17
CA ARG A 55 8.01 -3.25 7.72
C ARG A 55 6.71 -3.66 7.03
N GLN A 56 6.46 -4.97 6.96
CA GLN A 56 5.32 -5.54 6.25
C GLN A 56 3.96 -5.14 6.85
N GLY A 57 3.90 -4.86 8.16
CA GLY A 57 2.69 -4.30 8.78
C GLY A 57 2.34 -2.94 8.20
N GLN A 58 3.31 -2.02 8.19
CA GLN A 58 3.14 -0.67 7.64
C GLN A 58 2.89 -0.69 6.12
N ALA A 59 3.50 -1.62 5.39
CA ALA A 59 3.21 -1.83 3.98
C ALA A 59 1.73 -2.20 3.77
N ARG A 60 1.19 -3.14 4.57
CA ARG A 60 -0.23 -3.52 4.51
C ARG A 60 -1.16 -2.39 4.95
N ASP A 61 -0.80 -1.62 5.96
CA ASP A 61 -1.58 -0.46 6.40
C ASP A 61 -1.72 0.59 5.28
N LEU A 62 -0.63 0.85 4.54
CA LEU A 62 -0.63 1.73 3.38
C LEU A 62 -1.53 1.19 2.26
N LEU A 63 -1.35 -0.07 1.89
CA LEU A 63 -2.11 -0.71 0.81
C LEU A 63 -3.59 -0.84 1.17
N GLY A 64 -3.91 -1.14 2.42
CA GLY A 64 -5.29 -1.20 2.91
C GLY A 64 -5.92 0.19 2.95
N ALA A 65 -5.16 1.23 3.28
CA ALA A 65 -5.63 2.61 3.13
C ALA A 65 -5.91 2.95 1.66
N PHE A 66 -5.05 2.52 0.73
CA PHE A 66 -5.23 2.74 -0.71
C PHE A 66 -6.50 2.04 -1.21
N VAL A 67 -6.69 0.76 -0.89
CA VAL A 67 -7.88 -0.04 -1.27
C VAL A 67 -9.18 0.59 -0.76
N ARG A 68 -9.18 1.22 0.42
CA ARG A 68 -10.39 1.87 0.97
C ARG A 68 -10.84 3.10 0.19
N VAL A 69 -9.94 3.79 -0.50
CA VAL A 69 -10.23 5.10 -1.12
C VAL A 69 -10.14 5.09 -2.64
N HIS A 70 -9.51 4.07 -3.22
CA HIS A 70 -9.39 3.88 -4.65
C HIS A 70 -10.26 2.75 -5.17
N THR A 71 -10.53 2.78 -6.47
CA THR A 71 -11.26 1.71 -7.14
C THR A 71 -10.45 0.42 -7.20
N PRO A 72 -11.11 -0.75 -7.29
CA PRO A 72 -10.41 -2.03 -7.50
C PRO A 72 -9.49 -2.04 -8.73
N GLN A 73 -9.84 -1.31 -9.79
CA GLN A 73 -9.04 -1.18 -11.01
C GLN A 73 -7.74 -0.40 -10.76
N GLU A 74 -7.80 0.70 -10.02
CA GLU A 74 -6.60 1.45 -9.62
C GLU A 74 -5.68 0.61 -8.72
N ALA A 75 -6.25 -0.22 -7.84
CA ALA A 75 -5.49 -1.16 -7.01
C ALA A 75 -4.84 -2.27 -7.87
N ALA A 76 -5.51 -2.74 -8.92
CA ALA A 76 -4.93 -3.68 -9.87
C ALA A 76 -3.79 -3.05 -10.70
N GLU A 77 -3.92 -1.78 -11.11
CA GLU A 77 -2.83 -1.04 -11.78
C GLU A 77 -1.63 -0.84 -10.86
N LEU A 78 -1.86 -0.54 -9.57
CA LEU A 78 -0.81 -0.48 -8.55
C LEU A 78 -0.05 -1.80 -8.46
N ALA A 79 -0.76 -2.94 -8.42
CA ALA A 79 -0.13 -4.26 -8.39
C ALA A 79 0.68 -4.55 -9.66
N ARG A 80 0.19 -4.12 -10.82
CA ARG A 80 0.87 -4.29 -12.11
C ARG A 80 2.17 -3.50 -12.17
N ALA A 81 2.18 -2.27 -11.63
CA ALA A 81 3.39 -1.45 -11.53
C ALA A 81 4.43 -2.03 -10.56
N ALA A 82 3.98 -2.60 -9.44
CA ALA A 82 4.85 -3.13 -8.39
C ALA A 82 5.38 -4.56 -8.64
N GLY A 83 4.76 -5.30 -9.55
CA GLY A 83 5.09 -6.69 -9.86
C GLY A 83 4.66 -7.69 -8.78
N THR A 84 5.08 -8.93 -8.95
CA THR A 84 4.62 -10.10 -8.16
C THR A 84 4.95 -10.05 -6.67
N ARG A 85 5.91 -9.21 -6.27
CA ARG A 85 6.33 -9.08 -4.86
C ARG A 85 5.26 -8.38 -4.01
N LEU A 86 4.55 -7.41 -4.57
CA LEU A 86 3.56 -6.63 -3.82
C LEU A 86 2.18 -7.30 -3.79
N LEU A 87 1.91 -8.18 -4.76
CA LEU A 87 0.63 -8.85 -4.92
C LEU A 87 0.14 -9.58 -3.65
N PRO A 88 0.95 -10.40 -2.94
CA PRO A 88 0.51 -11.03 -1.70
C PRO A 88 0.18 -10.04 -0.58
N LEU A 89 0.94 -8.93 -0.49
CA LEU A 89 0.71 -7.90 0.52
C LEU A 89 -0.58 -7.13 0.23
N LEU A 90 -0.86 -6.83 -1.04
CA LEU A 90 -2.07 -6.14 -1.45
C LEU A 90 -3.32 -7.01 -1.23
N LEU A 91 -3.27 -8.30 -1.56
CA LEU A 91 -4.37 -9.24 -1.30
C LEU A 91 -4.64 -9.39 0.21
N ALA A 92 -3.58 -9.50 1.02
CA ALA A 92 -3.71 -9.55 2.47
C ALA A 92 -4.33 -8.26 3.02
N ALA A 93 -3.90 -7.09 2.54
CA ALA A 93 -4.44 -5.81 2.96
C ALA A 93 -5.91 -5.64 2.55
N ALA A 94 -6.30 -6.06 1.34
CA ALA A 94 -7.69 -6.02 0.89
C ALA A 94 -8.59 -6.92 1.76
N ARG A 95 -8.12 -8.12 2.11
CA ARG A 95 -8.82 -9.02 3.04
C ARG A 95 -9.01 -8.40 4.42
N GLU A 96 -8.02 -7.67 4.93
CA GLU A 96 -8.11 -6.94 6.19
C GLU A 96 -9.08 -5.75 6.14
N VAL A 97 -9.36 -5.22 4.93
CA VAL A 97 -10.40 -4.22 4.73
C VAL A 97 -11.78 -4.87 4.77
N SER A 98 -12.04 -5.84 3.89
CA SER A 98 -13.25 -6.66 3.88
C SER A 98 -13.12 -7.84 2.91
N GLY A 99 -13.96 -8.87 3.07
CA GLY A 99 -14.03 -9.96 2.10
C GLY A 99 -14.51 -9.51 0.71
N GLU A 100 -15.35 -8.48 0.65
CA GLU A 100 -15.81 -7.86 -0.61
C GLU A 100 -14.67 -7.14 -1.32
N ALA A 101 -13.86 -6.35 -0.59
CA ALA A 101 -12.70 -5.67 -1.16
C ALA A 101 -11.65 -6.66 -1.70
N GLU A 102 -11.45 -7.80 -1.02
CA GLU A 102 -10.61 -8.87 -1.55
C GLU A 102 -11.16 -9.43 -2.86
N TRP A 103 -12.46 -9.75 -2.90
CA TRP A 103 -13.09 -10.33 -4.08
C TRP A 103 -13.05 -9.38 -5.28
N ASP A 104 -13.38 -8.11 -5.07
CA ASP A 104 -13.35 -7.07 -6.11
C ASP A 104 -11.93 -6.86 -6.65
N LEU A 105 -10.92 -6.85 -5.78
CA LEU A 105 -9.53 -6.75 -6.19
C LEU A 105 -9.09 -7.95 -7.03
N VAL A 106 -9.40 -9.17 -6.57
CA VAL A 106 -9.10 -10.39 -7.33
C VAL A 106 -9.79 -10.37 -8.69
N HIS A 107 -11.05 -9.91 -8.75
CA HIS A 107 -11.77 -9.76 -10.00
C HIS A 107 -11.08 -8.75 -10.94
N ALA A 108 -10.70 -7.58 -10.44
CA ALA A 108 -10.00 -6.56 -11.22
C ALA A 108 -8.64 -7.05 -11.74
N LEU A 109 -7.88 -7.79 -10.93
CA LEU A 109 -6.59 -8.38 -11.32
C LEU A 109 -6.76 -9.42 -12.44
N ARG A 110 -7.82 -10.24 -12.41
CA ARG A 110 -8.14 -11.18 -13.50
C ARG A 110 -8.53 -10.45 -14.78
N VAL A 111 -9.34 -9.41 -14.69
CA VAL A 111 -9.71 -8.58 -15.85
C VAL A 111 -8.47 -7.90 -16.45
N ALA A 112 -7.53 -7.46 -15.62
CA ALA A 112 -6.25 -6.89 -16.03
C ALA A 112 -5.22 -7.92 -16.55
N GLY A 113 -5.52 -9.22 -16.47
CA GLY A 113 -4.63 -10.29 -16.95
C GLY A 113 -3.39 -10.51 -16.09
N VAL A 114 -3.42 -10.13 -14.80
CA VAL A 114 -2.29 -10.35 -13.88
C VAL A 114 -2.19 -11.86 -13.59
N PRO A 115 -1.05 -12.53 -13.85
CA PRO A 115 -0.92 -13.97 -13.61
C PRO A 115 -0.81 -14.28 -12.11
N GLY A 116 -1.47 -15.35 -11.66
CA GLY A 116 -1.35 -15.85 -10.28
C GLY A 116 -2.46 -15.44 -9.30
N VAL A 117 -3.65 -15.02 -9.79
CA VAL A 117 -4.86 -14.68 -9.00
C VAL A 117 -6.10 -15.50 -9.37
#